data_AF-A0A177SHR3-F1
#
_entry.id   AF-A0A177SHR3-F1
#
_cell.length_a   1.000
_cell.length_b   1.000
_cell.length_c   1.000
_cell.angle_alpha   90.00
_cell.angle_beta   90.00
_cell.angle_gamma   90.00
#
_symmetry.space_group_name_H-M   'P 1'
#
loop_
_entity.id
_entity.type
_entity.pdbx_description
1 polymer ?
#
loop_
_entity_poly.entity_id
_entity_poly.type
_entity_poly.pdbx_seq_one_letter_code
_entity_poly.pdbx_strand_id
1 'polypeptide(L)'
;MKKVLTLTAISTLSCTLAFAPQADAYRATKTLNSVTAKADLPYFSDFNNCGNYKAYSSTTRKDFKKLQHHVTFNATGGSVSFGGVGVSGSGTSPGYSKSTKSKTYYSSGNVCGSGFIMYLGMSTTTHVEHSNRTYTATAKI
;
A
#
# COMPACT_ATOMS: atom_id res chain seq x y z
N MET A 1 6.37 -57.24 -6.80
CA MET A 1 5.44 -56.13 -6.46
C MET A 1 6.22 -54.97 -5.85
N LYS A 2 6.76 -54.03 -6.66
CA LYS A 2 7.50 -52.83 -6.18
C LYS A 2 7.51 -51.73 -7.25
N LYS A 3 6.35 -51.20 -7.67
CA LYS A 3 6.30 -50.04 -8.59
C LYS A 3 5.15 -49.05 -8.35
N VAL A 4 4.36 -49.22 -7.28
CA VAL A 4 3.14 -48.41 -7.06
C VAL A 4 3.31 -47.39 -5.92
N LEU A 5 4.36 -47.49 -5.08
CA LEU A 5 4.47 -46.67 -3.87
C LEU A 5 5.17 -45.30 -4.04
N THR A 6 5.76 -44.99 -5.20
CA THR A 6 6.58 -43.78 -5.35
C THR A 6 5.84 -42.60 -6.01
N LEU A 7 4.67 -42.83 -6.62
CA LEU A 7 3.97 -41.79 -7.38
C LEU A 7 2.96 -40.98 -6.56
N THR A 8 2.53 -41.49 -5.41
CA THR A 8 1.57 -40.80 -4.52
C THR A 8 2.23 -39.85 -3.52
N ALA A 9 3.55 -39.92 -3.33
CA ALA A 9 4.27 -39.01 -2.44
C ALA A 9 4.62 -37.66 -3.09
N ILE A 10 4.59 -37.57 -4.42
CA ILE A 10 4.92 -36.33 -5.16
C ILE A 10 3.69 -35.44 -5.36
N SER A 11 2.48 -36.02 -5.43
CA SER A 11 1.24 -35.26 -5.66
C SER A 11 0.69 -34.56 -4.41
N THR A 12 1.15 -34.94 -3.21
CA THR A 12 0.74 -34.29 -1.96
C THR A 12 1.65 -33.13 -1.55
N LEU A 13 2.89 -33.06 -2.06
CA LEU A 13 3.78 -31.91 -1.82
C LEU A 13 3.42 -30.67 -2.68
N SER A 14 2.70 -30.86 -3.79
CA SER A 14 2.29 -29.76 -4.67
C SER A 14 1.09 -28.96 -4.17
N CYS A 15 0.34 -29.46 -3.18
CA CYS A 15 -0.84 -28.77 -2.64
C CYS A 15 -0.55 -27.82 -1.46
N THR A 16 0.64 -27.86 -0.87
CA THR A 16 0.96 -27.02 0.31
C THR A 16 1.64 -25.69 -0.04
N LEU A 17 1.96 -25.44 -1.30
CA LEU A 17 2.58 -24.17 -1.74
C LEU A 17 1.56 -23.08 -2.14
N ALA A 18 0.25 -23.39 -2.16
CA ALA A 18 -0.78 -22.45 -2.61
C ALA A 18 -1.22 -21.42 -1.54
N PHE A 19 -0.69 -21.51 -0.32
CA PHE A 19 -0.91 -20.53 0.72
C PHE A 19 0.43 -20.01 1.18
N ALA A 20 1.08 -19.22 0.32
CA ALA A 20 2.03 -18.24 0.83
C ALA A 20 1.28 -17.42 1.89
N PRO A 21 1.73 -17.39 3.15
CA PRO A 21 1.12 -16.52 4.14
C PRO A 21 1.05 -15.12 3.53
N GLN A 22 -0.13 -14.50 3.56
CA GLN A 22 -0.26 -13.09 3.19
C GLN A 22 0.82 -12.35 3.95
N ALA A 23 1.86 -11.89 3.25
CA ALA A 23 3.00 -11.26 3.85
C ALA A 23 2.51 -10.18 4.82
N ASP A 24 3.01 -10.21 6.06
CA ASP A 24 2.57 -9.28 7.10
C ASP A 24 2.61 -7.85 6.54
N ALA A 25 1.44 -7.23 6.53
CA ALA A 25 1.30 -5.92 5.95
C ALA A 25 2.07 -4.90 6.80
N TYR A 26 3.04 -4.21 6.20
CA TYR A 26 3.65 -3.08 6.89
C TYR A 26 2.56 -2.03 7.07
N ARG A 27 2.36 -1.62 8.33
CA ARG A 27 1.33 -0.65 8.70
C ARG A 27 1.98 0.52 9.40
N ALA A 28 1.77 1.70 8.86
CA ALA A 28 2.13 2.95 9.50
C ALA A 28 0.87 3.75 9.83
N THR A 29 0.80 4.30 11.03
CA THR A 29 -0.26 5.23 11.44
C THR A 29 0.38 6.46 12.07
N LYS A 30 -0.04 7.64 11.64
CA LYS A 30 0.35 8.90 12.25
C LYS A 30 -0.88 9.73 12.56
N THR A 31 -1.03 10.12 13.82
CA THR A 31 -2.02 11.09 14.25
C THR A 31 -1.32 12.32 14.79
N LEU A 32 -1.68 13.49 14.27
CA LEU A 32 -1.18 14.78 14.74
C LEU A 32 -2.28 15.82 14.60
N ASN A 33 -2.47 16.66 15.62
CA ASN A 33 -3.42 17.79 15.56
C ASN A 33 -4.83 17.39 15.10
N SER A 34 -5.34 16.26 15.60
CA SER A 34 -6.65 15.70 15.25
C SER A 34 -6.79 15.23 13.79
N VAL A 35 -5.67 15.10 13.07
CA VAL A 35 -5.59 14.55 11.72
C VAL A 35 -4.86 13.21 11.79
N THR A 36 -5.39 12.18 11.15
CA THR A 36 -4.79 10.84 11.12
C THR A 36 -4.58 10.39 9.68
N ALA A 37 -3.37 9.92 9.39
CA ALA A 37 -3.03 9.20 8.18
C ALA A 37 -2.66 7.75 8.53
N LYS A 38 -3.05 6.80 7.69
CA LYS A 38 -2.60 5.41 7.76
C LYS A 38 -2.20 4.91 6.39
N ALA A 39 -1.09 4.20 6.34
CA ALA A 39 -0.60 3.47 5.19
C ALA A 39 -0.51 2.00 5.58
N ASP A 40 -0.96 1.11 4.69
CA ASP A 40 -0.88 -0.32 4.84
C ASP A 40 -0.44 -0.88 3.48
N LEU A 41 0.74 -1.49 3.46
CA LEU A 41 1.34 -2.06 2.26
C LEU A 41 1.95 -3.43 2.59
N PRO A 42 1.44 -4.53 2.01
CA PRO A 42 2.06 -5.84 2.14
C PRO A 42 3.46 -5.87 1.54
N TYR A 43 4.40 -6.49 2.26
CA TYR A 43 5.72 -6.78 1.72
C TYR A 43 5.58 -7.79 0.58
N PHE A 44 5.91 -7.41 -0.66
CA PHE A 44 5.94 -8.35 -1.80
C PHE A 44 4.67 -9.21 -1.94
N SER A 45 3.53 -8.61 -2.32
CA SER A 45 2.32 -9.39 -2.58
C SER A 45 2.27 -9.90 -4.02
N ASP A 46 2.99 -11.01 -4.24
CA ASP A 46 3.03 -11.92 -5.40
C ASP A 46 4.42 -12.05 -6.07
N PHE A 47 4.64 -13.16 -6.80
CA PHE A 47 5.84 -13.41 -7.61
C PHE A 47 6.10 -12.32 -8.67
N ASN A 48 5.16 -11.40 -8.88
CA ASN A 48 5.24 -10.32 -9.85
C ASN A 48 5.59 -8.96 -9.22
N ASN A 49 6.00 -8.94 -7.95
CA ASN A 49 6.33 -7.72 -7.19
C ASN A 49 5.15 -6.75 -7.04
N CYS A 50 3.91 -7.24 -7.01
CA CYS A 50 2.71 -6.43 -6.79
C CYS A 50 2.32 -6.34 -5.31
N GLY A 51 1.34 -5.49 -5.00
CA GLY A 51 1.08 -4.98 -3.66
C GLY A 51 -0.34 -4.45 -3.53
N ASN A 52 -1.24 -5.12 -2.82
CA ASN A 52 -2.56 -4.54 -2.51
C ASN A 52 -2.44 -3.55 -1.35
N TYR A 53 -2.36 -2.26 -1.65
CA TYR A 53 -2.26 -1.22 -0.63
C TYR A 53 -3.62 -0.84 -0.06
N LYS A 54 -3.61 -0.33 1.17
CA LYS A 54 -4.76 0.35 1.79
C LYS A 54 -4.28 1.64 2.42
N ALA A 55 -4.99 2.72 2.15
CA ALA A 55 -4.68 4.05 2.65
C ALA A 55 -5.91 4.62 3.35
N TYR A 56 -5.70 5.26 4.49
CA TYR A 56 -6.78 5.88 5.24
C TYR A 56 -6.39 7.28 5.71
N SER A 57 -7.35 8.18 5.67
CA SER A 57 -7.21 9.54 6.15
C SER A 57 -8.43 9.93 6.95
N SER A 58 -8.23 10.58 8.08
CA SER A 58 -9.34 11.06 8.90
C SER A 58 -9.04 12.31 9.71
N THR A 59 -10.10 12.95 10.18
CA THR A 59 -10.05 14.06 11.11
C THR A 59 -11.17 13.99 12.13
N THR A 60 -10.88 14.37 13.37
CA THR A 60 -11.92 14.55 14.41
C THR A 60 -12.38 16.00 14.55
N ARG A 61 -11.81 16.93 13.78
CA ARG A 61 -12.20 18.35 13.79
C ARG A 61 -13.64 18.53 13.32
N LYS A 62 -14.41 19.39 14.00
CA LYS A 62 -15.85 19.59 13.72
C LYS A 62 -16.07 20.55 12.55
N ASP A 63 -15.29 21.62 12.42
CA ASP A 63 -15.50 22.69 11.41
C ASP A 63 -14.39 22.75 10.36
N PHE A 64 -13.95 21.61 9.86
CA PHE A 64 -12.96 21.58 8.79
C PHE A 64 -13.63 21.85 7.42
N LYS A 65 -12.92 22.54 6.53
CA LYS A 65 -13.40 22.91 5.19
C LYS A 65 -13.29 21.74 4.22
N LYS A 66 -12.12 21.08 4.21
CA LYS A 66 -11.85 19.90 3.39
C LYS A 66 -10.73 19.05 3.98
N LEU A 67 -10.82 17.76 3.70
CA LEU A 67 -9.78 16.77 3.91
C LEU A 67 -9.23 16.38 2.54
N GLN A 68 -7.91 16.49 2.38
CA GLN A 68 -7.19 16.02 1.20
C GLN A 68 -6.44 14.75 1.58
N HIS A 69 -6.69 13.70 0.83
CA HIS A 69 -6.05 12.40 0.93
C HIS A 69 -5.07 12.25 -0.22
N HIS A 70 -3.80 12.00 0.09
CA HIS A 70 -2.74 11.82 -0.89
C HIS A 70 -1.96 10.54 -0.59
N VAL A 71 -1.75 9.72 -1.62
CA VAL A 71 -1.00 8.47 -1.55
C VAL A 71 0.10 8.52 -2.60
N THR A 72 1.32 8.19 -2.20
CA THR A 72 2.46 8.05 -3.12
C THR A 72 3.19 6.75 -2.83
N PHE A 73 3.84 6.22 -3.86
CA PHE A 73 4.63 5.00 -3.77
C PHE A 73 6.06 5.26 -4.19
N ASN A 74 6.99 4.52 -3.59
CA ASN A 74 8.41 4.57 -3.94
C ASN A 74 9.00 3.17 -3.97
N ALA A 75 10.01 2.97 -4.80
CA ALA A 75 10.81 1.77 -4.88
C ALA A 75 12.31 2.12 -4.81
N THR A 76 13.08 1.28 -4.11
CA THR A 76 14.55 1.34 -4.10
C THR A 76 15.09 0.13 -4.87
N GLY A 77 16.03 0.37 -5.81
CA GLY A 77 16.61 -0.65 -6.68
C GLY A 77 15.84 -0.92 -7.99
N GLY A 78 14.57 -0.51 -8.06
CA GLY A 78 13.72 -0.69 -9.25
C GLY A 78 12.76 0.47 -9.48
N SER A 79 11.67 0.19 -10.20
CA SER A 79 10.60 1.15 -10.49
C SER A 79 9.27 0.71 -9.87
N VAL A 80 8.37 1.65 -9.65
CA VAL A 80 7.03 1.38 -9.12
C VAL A 80 5.95 1.97 -10.04
N SER A 81 4.83 1.27 -10.17
CA SER A 81 3.69 1.60 -11.01
C SER A 81 2.40 1.48 -10.22
N PHE A 82 1.64 2.56 -10.18
CA PHE A 82 0.27 2.58 -9.70
C PHE A 82 -0.69 2.67 -10.89
N GLY A 83 -1.71 1.79 -10.93
CA GLY A 83 -2.73 1.80 -11.99
C GLY A 83 -2.22 1.44 -13.39
N GLY A 84 -1.08 0.76 -13.51
CA GLY A 84 -0.49 0.39 -14.81
C GLY A 84 0.32 1.50 -15.49
N VAL A 85 0.40 2.69 -14.88
CA VAL A 85 1.13 3.85 -15.43
C VAL A 85 2.53 3.91 -14.82
N GLY A 86 3.36 2.92 -15.17
CA GLY A 86 4.74 2.84 -14.74
C GLY A 86 5.63 3.48 -15.79
N VAL A 87 6.18 4.66 -15.50
CA VAL A 87 7.36 5.15 -16.23
C VAL A 87 8.53 4.26 -15.86
N SER A 88 9.00 3.45 -16.80
CA SER A 88 10.26 2.72 -16.66
C SER A 88 11.37 3.70 -16.25
N GLY A 89 12.00 3.46 -15.09
CA GLY A 89 13.14 4.24 -14.61
C GLY A 89 12.84 5.23 -13.46
N SER A 90 11.59 5.38 -13.00
CA SER A 90 11.30 6.17 -11.80
C SER A 90 11.10 5.27 -10.57
N GLY A 91 11.95 5.45 -9.56
CA GLY A 91 11.76 4.86 -8.23
C GLY A 91 10.60 5.49 -7.44
N THR A 92 9.75 6.32 -8.07
CA THR A 92 8.55 6.89 -7.44
C THR A 92 7.38 6.90 -8.40
N SER A 93 6.17 6.72 -7.87
CA SER A 93 4.93 6.79 -8.65
C SER A 93 3.90 7.66 -7.92
N PRO A 94 3.28 8.65 -8.59
CA PRO A 94 2.12 9.33 -8.05
C PRO A 94 1.00 8.30 -7.90
N GLY A 95 0.53 8.13 -6.66
CA GLY A 95 -0.54 7.19 -6.36
C GLY A 95 -1.90 7.85 -6.58
N TYR A 96 -2.66 7.92 -5.49
CA TYR A 96 -4.03 8.41 -5.51
C TYR A 96 -4.15 9.76 -4.78
N SER A 97 -4.94 10.68 -5.31
CA SER A 97 -5.28 11.93 -4.62
C SER A 97 -6.77 12.22 -4.70
N LYS A 98 -7.37 12.64 -3.57
CA LYS A 98 -8.76 13.06 -3.50
C LYS A 98 -8.99 14.09 -2.41
N SER A 99 -9.83 15.08 -2.72
CA SER A 99 -10.40 16.00 -1.74
C SER A 99 -11.84 15.59 -1.39
N THR A 100 -12.19 15.65 -0.11
CA THR A 100 -13.53 15.36 0.41
C THR A 100 -13.92 16.32 1.54
N LYS A 101 -15.23 16.51 1.72
CA LYS A 101 -15.81 17.18 2.90
C LYS A 101 -16.20 16.18 4.01
N SER A 102 -16.01 14.88 3.77
CA SER A 102 -16.21 13.84 4.78
C SER A 102 -15.03 13.79 5.75
N LYS A 103 -15.29 13.44 7.01
CA LYS A 103 -14.27 13.31 8.06
C LYS A 103 -13.28 12.19 7.80
N THR A 104 -13.62 11.26 6.92
CA THR A 104 -12.83 10.07 6.62
C THR A 104 -12.78 9.86 5.12
N TYR A 105 -11.65 9.33 4.66
CA TYR A 105 -11.49 8.83 3.30
C TYR A 105 -10.63 7.58 3.31
N TYR A 106 -11.00 6.62 2.47
CA TYR A 106 -10.29 5.36 2.30
C TYR A 106 -10.03 5.12 0.82
N SER A 107 -8.83 4.68 0.48
CA SER A 107 -8.51 4.17 -0.84
C SER A 107 -7.75 2.85 -0.73
N SER A 108 -7.94 1.99 -1.71
CA SER A 108 -7.17 0.77 -1.86
C SER A 108 -7.03 0.46 -3.34
N GLY A 109 -5.98 -0.26 -3.70
CA GLY A 109 -5.72 -0.67 -5.06
C GLY A 109 -4.48 -1.54 -5.12
N ASN A 110 -4.04 -1.83 -6.34
CA ASN A 110 -2.82 -2.58 -6.57
C ASN A 110 -1.70 -1.61 -7.00
N VAL A 111 -0.52 -1.79 -6.42
CA VAL A 111 0.72 -1.14 -6.81
C VAL A 111 1.71 -2.24 -7.18
N CYS A 112 2.36 -2.10 -8.34
CA CYS A 112 3.31 -3.10 -8.83
C CYS A 112 4.69 -2.50 -9.01
N GLY A 113 5.68 -3.28 -8.62
CA GLY A 113 7.07 -3.00 -8.85
C GLY A 113 7.61 -3.66 -10.12
N SER A 114 8.62 -3.07 -10.76
CA SER A 114 9.39 -3.69 -11.83
C SER A 114 10.91 -3.52 -11.63
N GLY A 115 11.69 -4.46 -12.17
CA GLY A 115 13.14 -4.53 -11.96
C GLY A 115 13.55 -5.21 -10.64
N PHE A 116 14.83 -5.08 -10.26
CA PHE A 116 15.34 -5.62 -8.99
C PHE A 116 14.97 -4.71 -7.83
N ILE A 117 13.79 -4.91 -7.25
CA ILE A 117 13.31 -4.09 -6.13
C ILE A 117 13.84 -4.64 -4.83
N MET A 118 14.61 -3.81 -4.12
CA MET A 118 15.05 -4.08 -2.76
C MET A 118 13.99 -3.68 -1.73
N TYR A 119 13.23 -2.61 -2.03
CA TYR A 119 12.23 -2.06 -1.13
C TYR A 119 11.09 -1.39 -1.90
N LEU A 120 9.85 -1.62 -1.45
CA LEU A 120 8.66 -0.90 -1.88
C LEU A 120 8.07 -0.15 -0.67
N GLY A 121 7.96 1.16 -0.79
CA GLY A 121 7.43 2.05 0.24
C GLY A 121 6.14 2.73 -0.18
N MET A 122 5.44 3.24 0.81
CA MET A 122 4.18 3.95 0.65
C MET A 122 4.09 5.11 1.64
N SER A 123 3.62 6.25 1.17
CA SER A 123 3.28 7.39 2.02
C SER A 123 1.80 7.73 1.86
N THR A 124 1.08 7.82 2.97
CA THR A 124 -0.24 8.45 3.02
C THR A 124 -0.13 9.77 3.75
N THR A 125 -0.46 10.85 3.06
CA THR A 125 -0.50 12.21 3.61
C THR A 125 -1.94 12.69 3.66
N THR A 126 -2.35 13.15 4.84
CA THR A 126 -3.65 13.78 5.07
C THR A 126 -3.45 15.26 5.33
N HIS A 127 -4.09 16.11 4.55
CA HIS A 127 -4.21 17.54 4.85
C HIS A 127 -5.63 17.86 5.26
N VAL A 128 -5.81 18.64 6.32
CA VAL A 128 -7.10 19.12 6.77
C VAL A 128 -7.05 20.63 6.86
N GLU A 129 -7.84 21.29 6.04
CA GLU A 129 -8.02 22.74 6.12
C GLU A 129 -9.08 23.04 7.17
N HIS A 130 -8.73 23.81 8.18
CA HIS A 130 -9.63 24.23 9.23
C HIS A 130 -9.32 25.67 9.63
N SER A 131 -10.34 26.54 9.54
CA SER A 131 -10.14 27.99 9.61
C SER A 131 -9.13 28.46 8.55
N ASN A 132 -8.08 29.19 8.94
CA ASN A 132 -6.98 29.68 8.10
C ASN A 132 -5.69 28.85 8.27
N ARG A 133 -5.80 27.60 8.74
CA ARG A 133 -4.65 26.70 8.95
C ARG A 133 -4.85 25.37 8.25
N THR A 134 -3.75 24.79 7.77
CA THR A 134 -3.70 23.44 7.24
C THR A 134 -2.96 22.55 8.23
N TYR A 135 -3.62 21.48 8.67
CA TYR A 135 -3.03 20.47 9.54
C TYR A 135 -2.67 19.25 8.70
N THR A 136 -1.45 18.75 8.89
CA THR A 136 -0.91 17.65 8.09
C THR A 136 -0.50 16.50 8.98
N ALA A 137 -0.87 15.28 8.59
CA ALA A 137 -0.30 14.04 9.12
C ALA A 137 0.18 13.19 7.95
N THR A 138 1.37 12.61 8.08
CA THR A 138 1.93 11.70 7.08
C THR A 138 2.37 10.41 7.76
N ALA A 139 1.86 9.28 7.26
CA ALA A 139 2.30 7.95 7.63
C ALA A 139 3.15 7.39 6.47
N LYS A 140 4.35 6.91 6.79
CA LYS A 140 5.29 6.34 5.80
C LYS A 140 5.65 4.92 6.21
N ILE A 141 5.65 4.05 5.22
CA ILE A 141 6.29 2.75 5.19
C ILE A 141 7.49 2.93 4.28
#